data_AF-A0A081DCJ0-F1
#
_entry.id   AF-A0A081DCJ0-F1
#
_cell.length_a   1.000
_cell.length_b   1.000
_cell.length_c   1.000
_cell.angle_alpha   90.00
_cell.angle_beta   90.00
_cell.angle_gamma   90.00
#
_symmetry.space_group_name_H-M   'P 1'
#
loop_
_entity.id
_entity.type
_entity.pdbx_description
1 polymer ?
#
loop_
_entity_poly.entity_id
_entity_poly.type
_entity_poly.pdbx_seq_one_letter_code
_entity_poly.pdbx_strand_id
1 'polypeptide(L)'
;MFIFAFAKAQSVNTSYLCLANGDIVLADLGNCSSTVVASYSSSFFDIAQGDTDDTLYGIRNDELFLINVSNGGSDFIRDFKRCRFYG
;
A
#
# COMPACT_ATOMS: atom_id res chain seq x y z
N MET A 1 -11.57 15.15 25.36
CA MET A 1 -11.29 13.81 24.82
C MET A 1 -10.37 13.99 23.63
N PHE A 2 -9.06 13.83 23.81
CA PHE A 2 -8.08 13.91 22.73
C PHE A 2 -8.02 12.53 22.06
N ILE A 3 -8.45 12.45 20.81
CA ILE A 3 -8.24 11.25 19.99
C ILE A 3 -6.78 11.28 19.55
N PHE A 4 -5.95 10.46 20.18
CA PHE A 4 -4.63 10.17 19.65
C PHE A 4 -4.81 9.24 18.45
N ALA A 5 -4.71 9.78 17.24
CA ALA A 5 -4.46 8.94 16.08
C ALA A 5 -3.02 8.40 16.23
N PHE A 6 -2.87 7.14 16.62
CA PHE A 6 -1.58 6.47 16.53
C PHE A 6 -1.24 6.38 15.04
N ALA A 7 -0.34 7.25 14.57
CA ALA A 7 0.20 7.13 13.24
C ALA A 7 0.93 5.78 13.16
N LYS A 8 0.38 4.83 12.39
CA LYS A 8 1.02 3.55 12.13
C LYS A 8 2.10 3.77 11.09
N ALA A 9 3.33 3.92 11.55
CA ALA A 9 4.49 3.96 10.68
C ALA A 9 4.98 2.54 10.42
N GLN A 10 5.52 2.31 9.23
CA GLN A 10 6.15 1.04 8.90
C GLN A 10 7.34 0.76 9.83
N SER A 11 7.62 -0.52 10.10
CA SER A 11 8.70 -0.94 11.00
C SER A 11 10.02 -0.27 10.63
N VAL A 12 10.80 0.11 11.66
CA VAL A 12 12.21 0.47 11.46
C VAL A 12 12.89 -0.68 10.73
N ASN A 13 13.49 -0.38 9.57
CA ASN A 13 14.21 -1.29 8.67
C ASN A 13 13.38 -2.10 7.67
N THR A 14 12.05 -2.00 7.62
CA THR A 14 11.28 -2.61 6.52
C THR A 14 10.52 -1.57 5.72
N SER A 15 10.39 -1.81 4.42
CA SER A 15 9.62 -0.96 3.49
C SER A 15 8.83 -1.81 2.52
N TYR A 16 7.58 -1.46 2.26
CA TYR A 16 6.88 -1.99 1.10
C TYR A 16 7.31 -1.18 -0.11
N LEU A 17 7.58 -1.86 -1.22
CA LEU A 17 7.96 -1.23 -2.48
C LEU A 17 7.07 -1.77 -3.59
N CYS A 18 6.49 -0.89 -4.40
CA CYS A 18 5.80 -1.28 -5.63
C CYS A 18 6.79 -1.24 -6.80
N LEU A 19 6.93 -2.37 -7.49
CA LEU A 19 7.85 -2.53 -8.59
C LEU A 19 7.14 -2.33 -9.94
N ALA A 20 7.88 -1.89 -10.95
CA ALA A 20 7.34 -1.65 -12.29
C ALA A 20 6.77 -2.91 -12.97
N ASN A 21 7.18 -4.11 -12.52
CA ASN A 21 6.69 -5.38 -13.02
C ASN A 21 5.33 -5.80 -12.42
N GLY A 22 4.75 -5.00 -11.51
CA GLY A 22 3.48 -5.32 -10.85
C GLY A 22 3.60 -5.99 -9.49
N ASP A 23 4.81 -6.31 -9.05
CA ASP A 23 5.03 -6.88 -7.72
C ASP A 23 5.00 -5.81 -6.63
N ILE A 24 4.53 -6.21 -5.45
CA ILE A 24 4.77 -5.53 -4.20
C ILE A 24 5.70 -6.41 -3.39
N VAL A 25 6.81 -5.83 -2.93
CA VAL A 25 7.79 -6.52 -2.10
C VAL A 25 7.85 -5.91 -0.71
N LEU A 26 8.03 -6.74 0.30
CA LEU A 26 8.51 -6.32 1.61
C LEU A 26 10.04 -6.40 1.58
N ALA A 27 10.68 -5.24 1.55
CA ALA A 27 12.14 -5.12 1.65
C ALA A 27 12.54 -5.05 3.12
N ASP A 28 13.57 -5.81 3.49
CA ASP A 28 14.27 -5.72 4.77
C ASP A 28 15.65 -5.09 4.51
N LEU A 29 15.78 -3.85 4.97
CA LEU A 29 16.96 -3.00 4.80
C LEU A 29 18.07 -3.36 5.79
N GLY A 30 17.76 -4.13 6.83
CA GLY A 30 18.75 -4.59 7.82
C GLY A 30 19.57 -5.78 7.33
N ASN A 31 18.98 -6.63 6.48
CA ASN A 31 19.64 -7.81 5.90
C ASN A 31 19.74 -7.77 4.36
N CYS A 32 19.35 -6.67 3.73
CA CYS A 32 19.38 -6.48 2.28
C CYS A 32 18.60 -7.56 1.51
N SER A 33 17.44 -7.96 2.03
CA SER A 33 16.56 -8.95 1.39
C SER A 33 15.21 -8.36 0.99
N SER A 34 14.49 -9.07 0.14
CA SER A 34 13.12 -8.72 -0.23
C SER A 34 12.29 -9.96 -0.48
N THR A 35 11.03 -9.93 -0.08
CA THR A 35 10.04 -10.98 -0.37
C THR A 35 8.86 -10.40 -1.11
N VAL A 36 8.41 -11.07 -2.19
CA VAL A 36 7.18 -10.70 -2.89
C VAL A 36 5.98 -11.03 -2.00
N VAL A 37 5.13 -10.04 -1.73
CA VAL A 37 3.92 -10.19 -0.91
C VAL A 37 2.63 -10.10 -1.72
N ALA A 38 2.69 -9.52 -2.92
CA ALA A 38 1.60 -9.49 -3.87
C ALA A 38 2.13 -9.33 -5.29
N SER A 39 1.41 -9.85 -6.28
CA SER A 39 1.75 -9.70 -7.70
C SER A 39 0.50 -9.38 -8.51
N TYR A 40 0.57 -8.33 -9.31
CA TYR A 40 -0.53 -7.88 -10.16
C TYR A 40 -0.09 -7.78 -11.62
N SER A 41 -1.05 -7.79 -12.55
CA SER A 41 -0.78 -7.61 -13.98
C SER A 41 -0.34 -6.19 -14.36
N SER A 42 -0.44 -5.23 -13.45
CA SER A 42 -0.05 -3.83 -13.66
C SER A 42 0.39 -3.21 -12.35
N SER A 43 1.48 -2.45 -12.39
CA SER A 43 2.06 -1.81 -11.21
C SER A 43 1.18 -0.73 -10.61
N PHE A 44 1.32 -0.55 -9.30
CA PHE A 44 0.89 0.66 -8.62
C PHE A 44 1.91 1.77 -8.88
N PHE A 45 1.44 3.01 -8.92
CA PHE A 45 2.29 4.19 -9.01
C PHE A 45 2.81 4.62 -7.64
N ASP A 46 1.98 4.45 -6.61
CA ASP A 46 2.33 4.78 -5.24
C ASP A 46 1.60 3.84 -4.28
N ILE A 47 2.21 3.62 -3.12
CA ILE A 47 1.66 2.83 -2.01
C ILE A 47 1.96 3.49 -0.67
N ALA A 48 1.04 3.38 0.27
CA ALA A 48 1.22 3.84 1.64
C ALA A 48 0.66 2.81 2.63
N GLN A 49 1.15 2.83 3.86
CA GLN A 49 0.60 1.99 4.93
C GLN A 49 -0.90 2.27 5.11
N GLY A 50 -1.70 1.20 5.17
CA GLY A 50 -3.13 1.27 5.47
C GLY A 50 -3.41 1.36 6.97
N ASP A 51 -4.69 1.18 7.32
CA ASP A 51 -5.15 1.26 8.72
C ASP A 51 -4.69 0.06 9.59
N THR A 52 -4.29 -1.05 8.97
CA THR A 52 -3.81 -2.26 9.67
C THR A 52 -2.38 -2.61 9.28
N ASP A 53 -1.72 -3.52 10.01
CA ASP A 53 -0.34 -3.94 9.69
C ASP A 53 -0.25 -4.64 8.34
N ASP A 54 -1.31 -5.36 7.97
CA ASP A 54 -1.35 -6.19 6.76
C ASP A 54 -2.02 -5.49 5.57
N THR A 55 -2.26 -4.17 5.65
CA THR A 55 -2.90 -3.42 4.57
C THR A 55 -2.07 -2.27 4.06
N LEU A 56 -2.20 -2.02 2.76
CA LEU A 56 -1.67 -0.85 2.07
C LEU A 56 -2.78 -0.14 1.31
N TYR A 57 -2.70 1.17 1.20
CA TYR A 57 -3.40 1.91 0.16
C TYR A 57 -2.52 1.99 -1.08
N GLY A 58 -3.07 1.67 -2.24
CA GLY A 58 -2.36 1.74 -3.51
C GLY A 58 -3.07 2.64 -4.51
N ILE A 59 -2.30 3.43 -5.25
CA ILE A 59 -2.81 4.24 -6.37
C ILE A 59 -2.35 3.62 -7.68
N ARG A 60 -3.29 3.34 -8.58
CA ARG A 60 -2.99 2.91 -9.94
C ARG A 60 -3.97 3.60 -10.88
N ASN A 61 -3.45 4.24 -11.93
CA ASN A 61 -4.23 5.11 -12.81
C ASN A 61 -4.97 6.18 -12.00
N ASP A 62 -6.28 6.26 -12.16
CA ASP A 62 -7.16 7.18 -11.43
C ASP A 62 -7.85 6.48 -10.25
N GLU A 63 -7.36 5.34 -9.78
CA GLU A 63 -8.08 4.50 -8.82
C GLU A 63 -7.29 4.29 -7.52
N LEU A 64 -8.03 4.27 -6.41
CA LEU A 64 -7.55 3.92 -5.07
C LEU A 64 -7.96 2.49 -4.74
N PHE A 65 -7.00 1.70 -4.26
CA PHE A 65 -7.18 0.32 -3.85
C PHE A 65 -6.78 0.12 -2.38
N LEU A 66 -7.46 -0.82 -1.72
CA LEU A 66 -7.01 -1.43 -0.46
C LEU A 66 -6.32 -2.74 -0.81
N ILE A 67 -5.06 -2.88 -0.43
CA ILE A 67 -4.24 -4.06 -0.71
C ILE A 67 -4.05 -4.82 0.59
N ASN A 68 -4.26 -6.12 0.57
CA ASN A 68 -3.98 -7.01 1.69
C ASN A 68 -2.70 -7.80 1.41
N VAL A 69 -1.63 -7.52 2.16
CA VAL A 69 -0.31 -8.13 1.95
C VAL A 69 -0.19 -9.52 2.60
N SER A 70 -1.16 -9.93 3.42
CA SER A 70 -1.18 -11.28 4.00
C SER A 70 -1.64 -12.35 3.00
N ASN A 71 -2.40 -11.95 1.98
CA ASN A 71 -2.94 -12.85 0.96
C ASN A 71 -2.75 -12.37 -0.48
N GLY A 72 -2.18 -11.18 -0.69
CA GLY A 72 -1.95 -10.56 -2.00
C GLY A 72 -3.20 -9.98 -2.68
N GLY A 73 -4.36 -9.98 -2.00
CA GLY A 73 -5.62 -9.46 -2.54
C GLY A 73 -5.62 -7.94 -2.67
N SER A 74 -6.43 -7.41 -3.59
CA SER A 74 -6.67 -5.97 -3.71
C SER A 74 -8.12 -5.67 -4.01
N ASP A 75 -8.72 -4.77 -3.24
CA ASP A 75 -10.08 -4.30 -3.41
C ASP A 75 -10.09 -2.87 -3.96
N PHE A 76 -10.91 -2.63 -4.97
CA PHE A 76 -11.16 -1.28 -5.47
C PHE A 76 -11.95 -0.49 -4.42
N ILE A 77 -11.44 0.68 -4.02
CA ILE A 77 -12.14 1.59 -3.11
C ILE A 77 -12.87 2.66 -3.91
N ARG A 78 -12.16 3.38 -4.79
CA ARG A 78 -12.72 4.55 -5.48
C ARG A 78 -11.95 4.96 -6.72
N ASP A 79 -12.65 5.60 -7.66
CA ASP A 79 -12.09 6.35 -8.79
C ASP A 79 -11.97 7.84 -8.42
N PHE A 80 -10.75 8.38 -8.46
CA PHE A 80 -10.40 9.77 -8.22
C PHE A 80 -11.07 10.73 -9.21
N LYS A 81 -11.38 10.31 -10.45
CA LYS A 81 -12.16 11.13 -11.38
C LYS A 81 -13.59 11.39 -10.91
N ARG A 82 -14.08 10.59 -9.96
CA ARG A 82 -15.40 10.74 -9.33
C ARG A 82 -15.30 11.32 -7.91
N CYS A 83 -14.12 11.76 -7.49
CA CYS A 83 -13.92 12.48 -6.23
C CYS A 83 -14.30 13.96 -6.38
N ARG A 84 -15.48 14.35 -5.90
CA ARG A 84 -15.76 15.76 -5.56
C ARG A 84 -15.07 16.08 -4.23
N PHE A 85 -14.02 16.88 -4.27
CA PHE A 85 -13.49 17.54 -3.08
C PHE A 85 -14.36 18.77 -2.82
N TYR A 86 -15.17 18.74 -1.76
CA TYR A 86 -15.83 19.95 -1.28
C TYR A 86 -14.81 20.68 -0.41
N GLY A 87 -14.33 21.83 -0.90
CA GLY A 87 -13.52 22.77 -0.13
C GLY A 87 -14.35 23.67 0.76
#